data_AF-A0A4U9VWC2-F1
#
_entry.id   AF-A0A4U9VWC2-F1
#
_cell.length_a   1.000
_cell.length_b   1.000
_cell.length_c   1.000
_cell.angle_alpha   90.00
_cell.angle_beta   90.00
_cell.angle_gamma   90.00
#
_symmetry.space_group_name_H-M   'P 1'
#
loop_
_entity.id
_entity.type
_entity.pdbx_description
1 polymer ?
#
loop_
_entity_poly.entity_id
_entity_poly.type
_entity_poly.pdbx_seq_one_letter_code
_entity_poly.pdbx_strand_id
1 'polypeptide(L)'
;MLSACLSNLLLANPEQVAQLLPWMSGAAQTQVQDLIARVSGPVELADEADLPLVLVSPPWLQKKKKREAAVLVLEPQVLAPVLNLTDEEKKRWLALNGWEEKRYQAAAKNMNTLANELGFQIYQSGNRKSQNETAAIAIRNRDTQGLIDAWKAQLEQTSWSNFSMRFTSLLPDEMALALWNSLSTHQCSGEEYMVAKFGEAALPGLINAVRSRPTELTNVWSHVGASELAPLIARAYLKLKTLRSEAQQWLCKYPQHSAIGLIPAALGKKGEAKDCATSALRMLATQGHEALIMQTGEAYGNPEVTDALRAMLDEDPLDRFPSKISKSPDFYQPAGWRRPLLKASKKSLAGQRAGTLGNHAALPSK
;
A
#
# COMPACT_ATOMS: atom_id res chain seq x y z
N MET A 1 13.62 15.29 38.36
CA MET A 1 14.57 15.13 37.24
C MET A 1 15.94 14.65 37.69
N LEU A 2 16.61 15.30 38.65
CA LEU A 2 17.96 14.91 39.12
C LEU A 2 18.10 13.45 39.61
N SER A 3 17.11 12.92 40.35
CA SER A 3 17.14 11.54 40.87
C SER A 3 17.12 10.45 39.77
N ALA A 4 16.44 10.71 38.64
CA ALA A 4 16.39 9.77 37.51
C ALA A 4 17.70 9.75 36.73
N CYS A 5 18.33 10.91 36.51
CA CYS A 5 19.64 11.00 35.88
C CYS A 5 20.73 10.33 36.73
N LEU A 6 20.69 10.53 38.06
CA LEU A 6 21.63 9.88 38.97
C LEU A 6 21.47 8.35 38.97
N SER A 7 20.23 7.85 39.01
CA SER A 7 19.95 6.41 38.96
C SER A 7 20.49 5.77 37.67
N ASN A 8 20.30 6.41 36.51
CA ASN A 8 20.84 5.92 35.23
C ASN A 8 22.37 5.92 35.21
N LEU A 9 23.01 6.97 35.75
CA LEU A 9 24.46 7.09 35.74
C LEU A 9 25.13 6.06 36.66
N LEU A 10 24.51 5.78 37.81
CA LEU A 10 24.95 4.74 38.76
C LEU A 10 24.87 3.32 38.16
N LEU A 11 23.84 3.04 37.36
CA LEU A 11 23.64 1.72 36.73
C LEU A 11 24.50 1.52 35.48
N ALA A 12 24.78 2.59 34.73
CA ALA A 12 25.60 2.54 33.53
C ALA A 12 27.10 2.34 33.85
N ASN A 13 27.56 2.70 35.05
CA ASN A 13 28.97 2.72 35.41
C ASN A 13 29.27 2.06 36.78
N PRO A 14 28.93 0.77 36.99
CA PRO A 14 29.01 0.12 38.30
C PRO A 14 30.44 0.10 38.88
N GLU A 15 31.46 -0.07 38.03
CA GLU A 15 32.86 -0.09 38.45
C GLU A 15 33.35 1.29 38.94
N GLN A 16 32.89 2.36 38.31
CA GLN A 16 33.27 3.73 38.68
C GLN A 16 32.56 4.15 39.98
N VAL A 17 31.33 3.68 40.19
CA VAL A 17 30.61 3.88 41.46
C VAL A 17 31.33 3.19 42.62
N ALA A 18 31.83 1.96 42.42
CA ALA A 18 32.61 1.25 43.43
C ALA A 18 33.90 1.98 43.82
N GLN A 19 34.56 2.65 42.85
CA GLN A 19 35.77 3.44 43.09
C GLN A 19 35.49 4.78 43.78
N LEU A 20 34.33 5.40 43.53
CA LEU A 20 33.97 6.70 44.09
C LEU A 20 33.30 6.61 45.46
N LEU A 21 32.65 5.48 45.79
CA LEU A 21 31.98 5.23 47.06
C LEU A 21 32.82 5.64 48.30
N PRO A 22 34.11 5.24 48.42
CA PRO A 22 34.95 5.59 49.57
C PRO A 22 35.20 7.10 49.75
N TRP A 23 35.05 7.88 48.68
CA TRP A 23 35.35 9.32 48.65
C TRP A 23 34.10 10.19 48.90
N MET A 24 32.93 9.56 49.07
CA MET A 24 31.66 10.22 49.31
C MET A 24 31.38 10.35 50.82
N SER A 25 30.60 11.36 51.21
CA SER A 25 30.13 11.48 52.60
C SER A 25 29.20 10.32 52.96
N GLY A 26 29.13 9.94 54.25
CA GLY A 26 28.30 8.81 54.68
C GLY A 26 26.81 8.92 54.31
N ALA A 27 26.27 10.14 54.31
CA ALA A 27 24.90 10.40 53.84
C ALA A 27 24.74 10.14 52.33
N ALA A 28 25.75 10.50 51.52
CA ALA A 28 25.73 10.28 50.07
C ALA A 28 25.96 8.80 49.71
N GLN A 29 26.81 8.08 50.45
CA GLN A 29 26.98 6.64 50.32
C GLN A 29 25.65 5.89 50.57
N THR A 30 24.95 6.25 51.64
CA THR A 30 23.66 5.64 51.99
C THR A 30 22.61 5.89 50.90
N GLN A 31 22.51 7.12 50.38
CA GLN A 31 21.60 7.42 49.27
C GLN A 31 21.94 6.65 47.99
N VAL A 32 23.21 6.51 47.65
CA VAL A 32 23.64 5.72 46.47
C VAL A 32 23.31 4.25 46.65
N GLN A 33 23.57 3.68 47.82
CA GLN A 33 23.26 2.28 48.12
C GLN A 33 21.75 2.02 48.11
N ASP A 34 20.94 2.91 48.69
CA ASP A 34 19.47 2.81 48.65
C ASP A 34 18.93 2.89 47.22
N LEU A 35 19.50 3.76 46.38
CA LEU A 35 19.14 3.85 44.96
C LEU A 35 19.53 2.58 44.20
N ILE A 36 20.73 2.04 44.43
CA ILE A 36 21.19 0.79 43.83
C ILE A 36 20.27 -0.37 44.25
N ALA A 37 19.93 -0.47 45.54
CA ALA A 37 19.04 -1.50 46.07
C ALA A 37 17.62 -1.40 45.51
N ARG A 38 17.08 -0.17 45.35
CA ARG A 38 15.76 0.07 44.77
C ARG A 38 15.65 -0.30 43.28
N VAL A 39 16.75 -0.21 42.54
CA VAL A 39 16.77 -0.58 41.11
C VAL A 39 17.17 -2.04 40.90
N SER A 40 17.93 -2.64 41.81
CA SER A 40 18.46 -4.02 41.73
C SER A 40 17.59 -5.06 42.44
N GLY A 41 16.26 -4.87 42.54
CA GLY A 41 15.32 -5.69 43.34
C GLY A 41 15.51 -7.22 43.24
N PRO A 42 14.97 -8.01 44.20
CA PRO A 42 15.37 -9.39 44.51
C PRO A 42 15.46 -10.28 43.26
N VAL A 43 16.65 -10.86 43.07
CA VAL A 43 17.12 -11.38 41.79
C VAL A 43 17.04 -12.90 41.76
N GLU A 44 15.86 -13.44 41.43
CA GLU A 44 15.81 -14.74 40.77
C GLU A 44 15.77 -14.46 39.26
N LEU A 45 16.91 -14.66 38.60
CA LEU A 45 17.02 -14.49 37.15
C LEU A 45 16.33 -15.65 36.46
N ALA A 46 15.62 -15.34 35.38
CA ALA A 46 15.10 -16.36 34.50
C ALA A 46 16.27 -17.07 33.80
N ASP A 47 16.29 -18.40 33.90
CA ASP A 47 17.23 -19.23 33.13
C ASP A 47 16.73 -19.37 31.69
N GLU A 48 17.56 -19.89 30.78
CA GLU A 48 17.18 -20.03 29.36
C GLU A 48 15.93 -20.90 29.16
N ALA A 49 15.67 -21.86 30.05
CA ALA A 49 14.47 -22.69 30.02
C ALA A 49 13.18 -21.93 30.37
N ASP A 50 13.28 -20.83 31.11
CA ASP A 50 12.14 -19.99 31.50
C ASP A 50 11.80 -18.93 30.43
N LEU A 51 12.69 -18.76 29.44
CA LEU A 51 12.56 -17.72 28.41
C LEU A 51 11.76 -18.23 27.20
N PRO A 52 10.91 -17.38 26.60
CA PRO A 52 10.34 -17.65 25.28
C PRO A 52 11.45 -17.90 24.25
N LEU A 53 11.26 -18.86 23.34
CA LEU A 53 12.24 -19.22 22.30
C LEU A 53 12.73 -18.00 21.49
N VAL A 54 11.85 -17.03 21.25
CA VAL A 54 12.15 -15.77 20.56
C VAL A 54 13.19 -14.92 21.32
N LEU A 55 13.26 -15.00 22.66
CA LEU A 55 14.27 -14.31 23.45
C LEU A 55 15.53 -15.14 23.66
N VAL A 56 15.42 -16.48 23.64
CA VAL A 56 16.56 -17.41 23.70
C VAL A 56 17.39 -17.31 22.42
N SER A 57 16.71 -17.39 21.27
CA SER A 57 17.29 -17.30 19.92
C SER A 57 16.55 -16.25 19.08
N PRO A 58 16.84 -14.96 19.26
CA PRO A 58 16.17 -13.89 18.53
C PRO A 58 16.45 -13.99 17.03
N PRO A 59 15.44 -14.25 16.18
CA PRO A 59 15.66 -14.46 14.75
C PRO A 59 16.27 -13.23 14.08
N TRP A 60 15.95 -12.03 14.58
CA TRP A 60 16.51 -10.76 14.11
C TRP A 60 17.98 -10.50 14.48
N LEU A 61 18.59 -11.32 15.34
CA LEU A 61 20.03 -11.30 15.62
C LEU A 61 20.79 -12.42 14.92
N GLN A 62 20.09 -13.40 14.33
CA GLN A 62 20.73 -14.48 13.62
C GLN A 62 21.23 -13.99 12.25
N LYS A 63 22.39 -14.49 11.81
CA LYS A 63 22.86 -14.28 10.44
C LYS A 63 21.86 -14.94 9.51
N LYS A 64 21.09 -14.14 8.76
CA LYS A 64 20.16 -14.64 7.73
C LYS A 64 20.91 -15.58 6.79
N LYS A 65 20.38 -16.80 6.60
CA LYS A 65 20.79 -17.64 5.47
C LYS A 65 20.44 -16.85 4.20
N LYS A 66 21.47 -16.43 3.46
CA LYS A 66 21.32 -15.66 2.23
C LYS A 66 20.79 -16.60 1.13
N ARG A 67 19.50 -16.91 1.16
CA ARG A 67 18.80 -17.54 0.03
C ARG A 67 18.43 -16.42 -0.93
N GLU A 68 19.35 -16.09 -1.84
CA GLU A 68 18.98 -15.29 -3.01
C GLU A 68 18.20 -16.21 -3.95
N ALA A 69 16.88 -16.16 -3.85
CA ALA A 69 16.01 -16.77 -4.85
C ALA A 69 16.35 -16.18 -6.22
N ALA A 70 16.47 -17.04 -7.23
CA ALA A 70 16.71 -16.63 -8.60
C ALA A 70 15.65 -15.60 -9.02
N VAL A 71 16.08 -14.58 -9.75
CA VAL A 71 15.16 -13.60 -10.32
C VAL A 71 14.56 -14.23 -11.57
N LEU A 72 13.26 -14.47 -11.55
CA LEU A 72 12.53 -15.00 -12.69
C LEU A 72 11.92 -13.85 -13.49
N VAL A 73 12.00 -13.93 -14.81
CA VAL A 73 11.32 -13.02 -15.73
C VAL A 73 10.13 -13.78 -16.29
N LEU A 74 8.94 -13.40 -15.85
CA LEU A 74 7.68 -14.06 -16.19
C LEU A 74 6.74 -13.03 -16.81
N GLU A 75 6.03 -13.43 -17.85
CA GLU A 75 4.91 -12.66 -18.38
C GLU A 75 3.63 -13.10 -17.67
N PRO A 76 2.76 -12.18 -17.21
CA PRO A 76 1.48 -12.55 -16.61
C PRO A 76 0.67 -13.42 -17.58
N GLN A 77 0.04 -14.48 -17.06
CA GLN A 77 -0.91 -15.27 -17.84
C GLN A 77 -2.10 -14.41 -18.27
N VAL A 78 -2.70 -14.76 -19.41
CA VAL A 78 -3.87 -14.05 -19.91
C VAL A 78 -5.13 -14.61 -19.24
N LEU A 79 -5.87 -13.75 -18.55
CA LEU A 79 -7.18 -14.05 -18.01
C LEU A 79 -8.11 -12.88 -18.36
N ALA A 80 -9.26 -13.19 -18.95
CA ALA A 80 -10.23 -12.18 -19.32
C ALA A 80 -10.68 -11.38 -18.08
N PRO A 81 -10.79 -10.04 -18.19
CA PRO A 81 -11.28 -9.23 -17.10
C PRO A 81 -12.77 -9.53 -16.86
N VAL A 82 -13.19 -9.41 -15.60
CA VAL A 82 -14.59 -9.61 -15.21
C VAL A 82 -15.16 -8.32 -14.62
N LEU A 83 -16.39 -7.99 -15.03
CA LEU A 83 -17.14 -6.86 -14.50
C LEU A 83 -18.29 -7.38 -13.64
N ASN A 84 -18.09 -7.37 -12.32
CA ASN A 84 -19.07 -7.83 -11.34
C ASN A 84 -20.00 -6.68 -10.92
N LEU A 85 -20.91 -6.32 -11.83
CA LEU A 85 -22.03 -5.41 -11.58
C LEU A 85 -23.33 -6.18 -11.65
N THR A 86 -24.24 -5.90 -10.73
CA THR A 86 -25.65 -6.27 -10.89
C THR A 86 -26.28 -5.47 -12.03
N ASP A 87 -27.37 -5.97 -12.60
CA ASP A 87 -28.11 -5.25 -13.65
C ASP A 87 -28.60 -3.88 -13.16
N GLU A 88 -28.97 -3.77 -11.88
CA GLU A 88 -29.39 -2.51 -11.25
C GLU A 88 -28.24 -1.52 -11.13
N GLU A 89 -27.06 -1.97 -10.69
CA GLU A 89 -25.87 -1.12 -10.63
C GLU A 89 -25.44 -0.65 -12.02
N LYS A 90 -25.44 -1.56 -13.00
CA LYS A 90 -25.11 -1.22 -14.38
C LYS A 90 -26.10 -0.18 -14.94
N LYS A 91 -27.40 -0.38 -14.73
CA LYS A 91 -28.43 0.61 -15.10
C LYS A 91 -28.17 1.95 -14.42
N ARG A 92 -27.84 1.96 -13.13
CA ARG A 92 -27.54 3.18 -12.36
C ARG A 92 -26.30 3.90 -12.88
N TRP A 93 -25.24 3.18 -13.22
CA TRP A 93 -24.01 3.78 -13.77
C TRP A 93 -24.25 4.40 -15.15
N LEU A 94 -25.11 3.77 -15.95
CA LEU A 94 -25.50 4.26 -17.28
C LEU A 94 -26.56 5.38 -17.25
N ALA A 95 -27.39 5.43 -16.22
CA ALA A 95 -28.49 6.39 -16.12
C ALA A 95 -27.98 7.83 -15.99
N LEU A 96 -28.69 8.75 -16.62
CA LEU A 96 -28.58 10.19 -16.37
C LEU A 96 -29.49 10.55 -15.20
N ASN A 97 -29.02 11.43 -14.31
CA ASN A 97 -29.91 12.04 -13.33
C ASN A 97 -30.77 13.15 -13.96
N GLY A 98 -31.82 13.58 -13.26
CA GLY A 98 -32.79 14.54 -13.82
C GLY A 98 -32.21 15.91 -14.23
N TRP A 99 -31.08 16.32 -13.65
CA TRP A 99 -30.36 17.54 -14.05
C TRP A 99 -29.49 17.30 -15.28
N GLU A 100 -28.82 16.15 -15.34
CA GLU A 100 -28.02 15.72 -16.49
C GLU A 100 -28.88 15.54 -17.74
N GLU A 101 -30.09 14.99 -17.63
CA GLU A 101 -30.98 14.74 -18.77
C GLU A 101 -31.24 16.02 -19.59
N LYS A 102 -31.60 17.14 -18.93
CA LYS A 102 -31.85 18.41 -19.63
C LYS A 102 -30.60 18.92 -20.36
N ARG A 103 -29.43 18.79 -19.74
CA ARG A 103 -28.14 19.22 -20.30
C ARG A 103 -27.73 18.32 -21.46
N TYR A 104 -28.01 17.03 -21.34
CA TYR A 104 -27.82 16.03 -22.38
C TYR A 104 -28.60 16.37 -23.64
N GLN A 105 -29.90 16.65 -23.49
CA GLN A 105 -30.76 17.04 -24.61
C GLN A 105 -30.30 18.35 -25.28
N ALA A 106 -29.71 19.28 -24.54
CA ALA A 106 -29.14 20.51 -25.09
C ALA A 106 -27.81 20.24 -25.82
N ALA A 107 -26.92 19.43 -25.22
CA ALA A 107 -25.63 19.04 -25.80
C ALA A 107 -25.80 18.24 -27.10
N ALA A 108 -26.80 17.37 -27.17
CA ALA A 108 -27.13 16.60 -28.38
C ALA A 108 -27.47 17.49 -29.59
N LYS A 109 -27.89 18.74 -29.36
CA LYS A 109 -28.33 19.68 -30.41
C LYS A 109 -27.28 20.72 -30.79
N ASN A 110 -26.26 20.93 -29.97
CA ASN A 110 -25.30 22.02 -30.15
C ASN A 110 -23.88 21.61 -29.74
N MET A 111 -22.94 21.68 -30.68
CA MET A 111 -21.54 21.26 -30.47
C MET A 111 -20.79 22.10 -29.44
N ASN A 112 -21.08 23.40 -29.33
CA ASN A 112 -20.47 24.25 -28.30
C ASN A 112 -21.03 23.90 -26.91
N THR A 113 -22.32 23.55 -26.84
CA THR A 113 -22.94 23.03 -25.62
C THR A 113 -22.32 21.69 -25.25
N LEU A 114 -22.15 20.76 -26.19
CA LEU A 114 -21.45 19.49 -25.96
C LEU A 114 -20.00 19.70 -25.48
N ALA A 115 -19.24 20.57 -26.14
CA ALA A 115 -17.89 20.93 -25.70
C ALA A 115 -17.90 21.50 -24.27
N ASN A 116 -18.88 22.34 -23.93
CA ASN A 116 -19.04 22.88 -22.58
C ASN A 116 -19.35 21.78 -21.55
N GLU A 117 -20.22 20.82 -21.90
CA GLU A 117 -20.56 19.68 -21.03
C GLU A 117 -19.40 18.69 -20.86
N LEU A 118 -18.55 18.52 -21.87
CA LEU A 118 -17.32 17.72 -21.77
C LEU A 118 -16.29 18.35 -20.83
N GLY A 119 -16.33 19.67 -20.60
CA GLY A 119 -15.44 20.37 -19.67
C GLY A 119 -14.81 21.65 -20.22
N PHE A 120 -15.05 22.02 -21.48
CA PHE A 120 -14.54 23.26 -22.11
C PHE A 120 -15.45 24.45 -21.77
N GLN A 121 -15.45 24.88 -20.50
CA GLN A 121 -16.44 25.83 -19.96
C GLN A 121 -16.30 27.26 -20.52
N ILE A 122 -17.43 27.85 -20.96
CA ILE A 122 -17.46 29.20 -21.56
C ILE A 122 -17.50 30.33 -20.51
N TYR A 123 -17.88 30.03 -19.26
CA TYR A 123 -18.24 31.03 -18.24
C TYR A 123 -17.08 31.81 -17.60
N GLN A 124 -15.84 31.65 -18.07
CA GLN A 124 -14.69 32.44 -17.59
C GLN A 124 -14.07 33.24 -18.74
N SER A 125 -13.82 34.54 -18.52
CA SER A 125 -13.42 35.49 -19.55
C SER A 125 -12.08 35.17 -20.22
N GLY A 126 -12.02 35.33 -21.55
CA GLY A 126 -10.80 35.25 -22.36
C GLY A 126 -10.65 33.91 -23.11
N ASN A 127 -9.60 33.16 -22.80
CA ASN A 127 -9.15 31.98 -23.55
C ASN A 127 -10.09 30.77 -23.54
N ARG A 128 -10.97 30.63 -22.54
CA ARG A 128 -11.85 29.44 -22.49
C ARG A 128 -12.94 29.43 -23.56
N LYS A 129 -13.37 30.61 -24.03
CA LYS A 129 -14.31 30.71 -25.15
C LYS A 129 -13.69 30.17 -26.44
N SER A 130 -12.45 30.54 -26.75
CA SER A 130 -11.75 30.03 -27.94
C SER A 130 -11.41 28.54 -27.83
N GLN A 131 -11.09 28.03 -26.63
CA GLN A 131 -10.92 26.60 -26.40
C GLN A 131 -12.21 25.81 -26.64
N ASN A 132 -13.37 26.33 -26.19
CA ASN A 132 -14.67 25.71 -26.47
C ASN A 132 -14.96 25.67 -27.98
N GLU A 133 -14.72 26.76 -28.70
CA GLU A 133 -14.91 26.82 -30.15
C GLU A 133 -14.01 25.81 -30.88
N THR A 134 -12.73 25.73 -30.49
CA THR A 134 -11.79 24.72 -31.01
C THR A 134 -12.27 23.29 -30.74
N ALA A 135 -12.71 23.00 -29.51
CA ALA A 135 -13.25 21.70 -29.14
C ALA A 135 -14.53 21.37 -29.93
N ALA A 136 -15.44 22.33 -30.12
CA ALA A 136 -16.66 22.14 -30.91
C ALA A 136 -16.37 21.86 -32.39
N ILE A 137 -15.33 22.48 -32.96
CA ILE A 137 -14.86 22.18 -34.31
C ILE A 137 -14.28 20.76 -34.37
N ALA A 138 -13.43 20.38 -33.41
CA ALA A 138 -12.87 19.03 -33.34
C ALA A 138 -13.96 17.95 -33.23
N ILE A 139 -14.96 18.18 -32.37
CA ILE A 139 -16.14 17.30 -32.25
C ILE A 139 -16.89 17.17 -33.59
N ARG A 140 -17.17 18.30 -34.24
CA ARG A 140 -17.88 18.31 -35.55
C ARG A 140 -17.11 17.52 -36.61
N ASN A 141 -15.78 17.65 -36.61
CA ASN A 141 -14.91 17.00 -37.57
C ASN A 141 -14.52 15.56 -37.18
N ARG A 142 -14.98 15.07 -36.01
CA ARG A 142 -14.55 13.80 -35.40
C ARG A 142 -13.04 13.70 -35.24
N ASP A 143 -12.40 14.84 -34.97
CA ASP A 143 -10.97 14.94 -34.73
C ASP A 143 -10.66 14.63 -33.26
N THR A 144 -10.42 13.34 -32.99
CA THR A 144 -10.09 12.84 -31.66
C THR A 144 -8.82 13.47 -31.11
N GLN A 145 -7.79 13.59 -31.96
CA GLN A 145 -6.48 14.09 -31.54
C GLN A 145 -6.56 15.59 -31.23
N GLY A 146 -7.22 16.37 -32.10
CA GLY A 146 -7.46 17.79 -31.86
C GLY A 146 -8.23 18.06 -30.55
N LEU A 147 -9.18 17.18 -30.19
CA LEU A 147 -9.90 17.32 -28.92
C LEU A 147 -9.02 16.98 -27.70
N ILE A 148 -8.17 15.96 -27.80
CA ILE A 148 -7.19 15.62 -26.75
C ILE A 148 -6.19 16.76 -26.55
N ASP A 149 -5.67 17.33 -27.64
CA ASP A 149 -4.69 18.41 -27.58
C ASP A 149 -5.30 19.71 -27.04
N ALA A 150 -6.54 20.02 -27.44
CA ALA A 150 -7.30 21.12 -26.87
C ALA A 150 -7.48 20.97 -25.34
N TRP A 151 -7.77 19.75 -24.86
CA TRP A 151 -7.89 19.49 -23.43
C TRP A 151 -6.56 19.67 -22.70
N LYS A 152 -5.46 19.11 -23.23
CA LYS A 152 -4.13 19.28 -22.64
C LYS A 152 -3.72 20.75 -22.53
N ALA A 153 -3.96 21.54 -23.58
CA ALA A 153 -3.73 22.97 -23.57
C ALA A 153 -4.58 23.72 -22.52
N GLN A 154 -5.79 23.23 -22.22
CA GLN A 154 -6.61 23.76 -21.13
C GLN A 154 -6.01 23.43 -19.76
N LEU A 155 -5.49 22.22 -19.55
CA LEU A 155 -4.86 21.79 -18.29
C LEU A 155 -3.65 22.67 -17.92
N GLU A 156 -2.89 23.15 -18.91
CA GLU A 156 -1.77 24.06 -18.69
C GLU A 156 -2.21 25.45 -18.18
N GLN A 157 -3.45 25.85 -18.46
CA GLN A 157 -3.96 27.19 -18.18
C GLN A 157 -4.81 27.26 -16.92
N THR A 158 -5.08 26.14 -16.26
CA THR A 158 -5.97 26.14 -15.08
C THR A 158 -5.56 25.13 -14.02
N SER A 159 -5.67 25.55 -12.76
CA SER A 159 -5.46 24.68 -11.61
C SER A 159 -6.64 23.75 -11.32
N TRP A 160 -7.80 23.99 -11.94
CA TRP A 160 -9.01 23.18 -11.74
C TRP A 160 -9.70 22.89 -13.08
N SER A 161 -9.81 21.59 -13.39
CA SER A 161 -10.50 21.10 -14.57
C SER A 161 -11.14 19.75 -14.25
N ASN A 162 -12.25 19.44 -14.92
CA ASN A 162 -12.92 18.17 -14.81
C ASN A 162 -13.49 17.81 -16.18
N PHE A 163 -13.06 16.67 -16.73
CA PHE A 163 -13.60 16.16 -18.00
C PHE A 163 -14.78 15.23 -17.72
N SER A 164 -15.92 15.46 -18.38
CA SER A 164 -17.08 14.58 -18.21
C SER A 164 -17.06 13.43 -19.21
N MET A 165 -16.75 12.23 -18.73
CA MET A 165 -16.80 11.00 -19.53
C MET A 165 -18.23 10.60 -19.89
N ARG A 166 -19.23 10.97 -19.07
CA ARG A 166 -20.64 10.68 -19.32
C ARG A 166 -21.16 11.30 -20.63
N PHE A 167 -20.75 12.54 -20.93
CA PHE A 167 -21.14 13.23 -22.16
C PHE A 167 -20.44 12.71 -23.42
N THR A 168 -19.40 11.88 -23.28
CA THR A 168 -18.82 11.17 -24.44
C THR A 168 -19.78 10.17 -25.07
N SER A 169 -20.90 9.84 -24.41
CA SER A 169 -22.03 9.10 -25.01
C SER A 169 -22.62 9.76 -26.27
N LEU A 170 -22.43 11.06 -26.46
CA LEU A 170 -22.85 11.80 -27.65
C LEU A 170 -21.78 11.81 -28.77
N LEU A 171 -20.62 11.20 -28.53
CA LEU A 171 -19.54 11.05 -29.48
C LEU A 171 -19.51 9.61 -30.03
N PRO A 172 -18.82 9.37 -31.16
CA PRO A 172 -18.52 8.01 -31.60
C PRO A 172 -17.77 7.22 -30.51
N ASP A 173 -18.09 5.93 -30.37
CA ASP A 173 -17.53 5.07 -29.32
C ASP A 173 -15.99 5.00 -29.35
N GLU A 174 -15.39 4.95 -30.54
CA GLU A 174 -13.94 4.99 -30.73
C GLU A 174 -13.31 6.28 -30.19
N MET A 175 -13.99 7.42 -30.39
CA MET A 175 -13.55 8.72 -29.89
C MET A 175 -13.67 8.78 -28.37
N ALA A 176 -14.78 8.28 -27.81
CA ALA A 176 -14.98 8.20 -26.36
C ALA A 176 -13.89 7.35 -25.67
N LEU A 177 -13.57 6.19 -26.23
CA LEU A 177 -12.51 5.31 -25.71
C LEU A 177 -11.12 5.95 -25.82
N ALA A 178 -10.80 6.61 -26.93
CA ALA A 178 -9.53 7.30 -27.11
C ALA A 178 -9.35 8.47 -26.12
N LEU A 179 -10.42 9.24 -25.88
CA LEU A 179 -10.44 10.29 -24.86
C LEU A 179 -10.25 9.70 -23.46
N TRP A 180 -10.98 8.65 -23.11
CA TRP A 180 -10.85 7.98 -21.81
C TRP A 180 -9.43 7.49 -21.57
N ASN A 181 -8.84 6.77 -22.52
CA ASN A 181 -7.50 6.22 -22.38
C ASN A 181 -6.43 7.32 -22.26
N SER A 182 -6.64 8.46 -22.92
CA SER A 182 -5.69 9.58 -22.94
C SER A 182 -5.83 10.53 -21.74
N LEU A 183 -7.03 10.71 -21.21
CA LEU A 183 -7.33 11.73 -20.19
C LEU A 183 -7.52 11.17 -18.78
N SER A 184 -7.65 9.85 -18.64
CA SER A 184 -7.90 9.13 -17.38
C SER A 184 -6.89 9.39 -16.25
N THR A 185 -5.67 9.81 -16.56
CA THR A 185 -4.67 10.19 -15.55
C THR A 185 -5.03 11.47 -14.79
N HIS A 186 -5.91 12.31 -15.35
CA HIS A 186 -6.40 13.55 -14.77
C HIS A 186 -7.76 13.36 -14.09
N GLN A 187 -8.23 14.40 -13.40
CA GLN A 187 -9.55 14.39 -12.79
C GLN A 187 -10.65 14.35 -13.86
N CYS A 188 -11.48 13.32 -13.78
CA CYS A 188 -12.63 13.11 -14.64
C CYS A 188 -13.87 12.89 -13.78
N SER A 189 -15.03 12.88 -14.43
CA SER A 189 -16.30 12.47 -13.84
C SER A 189 -17.00 11.51 -14.78
N GLY A 190 -17.76 10.55 -14.24
CA GLY A 190 -18.42 9.52 -15.02
C GLY A 190 -17.49 8.38 -15.46
N GLU A 191 -16.41 8.13 -14.73
CA GLU A 191 -15.53 6.98 -14.96
C GLU A 191 -16.30 5.65 -14.88
N GLU A 192 -17.28 5.57 -13.97
CA GLU A 192 -18.17 4.42 -13.83
C GLU A 192 -19.00 4.16 -15.10
N TYR A 193 -19.40 5.22 -15.82
CA TYR A 193 -20.12 5.10 -17.08
C TYR A 193 -19.23 4.45 -18.16
N MET A 194 -17.95 4.81 -18.23
CA MET A 194 -17.02 4.22 -19.21
C MET A 194 -16.86 2.72 -18.98
N VAL A 195 -16.69 2.31 -17.72
CA VAL A 195 -16.57 0.89 -17.35
C VAL A 195 -17.89 0.15 -17.61
N ALA A 196 -19.04 0.73 -17.26
CA ALA A 196 -20.35 0.10 -17.49
C ALA A 196 -20.69 -0.07 -18.98
N LYS A 197 -20.36 0.93 -19.82
CA LYS A 197 -20.69 0.90 -21.25
C LYS A 197 -19.73 0.02 -22.04
N PHE A 198 -18.42 0.16 -21.82
CA PHE A 198 -17.39 -0.42 -22.68
C PHE A 198 -16.74 -1.67 -22.10
N GLY A 199 -16.95 -1.99 -20.82
CA GLY A 199 -16.39 -3.18 -20.18
C GLY A 199 -14.87 -3.24 -20.33
N GLU A 200 -14.39 -4.35 -20.90
CA GLU A 200 -12.97 -4.61 -21.15
C GLU A 200 -12.27 -3.50 -21.95
N ALA A 201 -12.94 -2.90 -22.94
CA ALA A 201 -12.33 -1.85 -23.76
C ALA A 201 -11.99 -0.57 -22.97
N ALA A 202 -12.63 -0.35 -21.81
CA ALA A 202 -12.32 0.76 -20.91
C ALA A 202 -11.20 0.44 -19.89
N LEU A 203 -10.68 -0.79 -19.86
CA LEU A 203 -9.69 -1.20 -18.88
C LEU A 203 -8.37 -0.38 -18.94
N PRO A 204 -7.81 -0.02 -20.11
CA PRO A 204 -6.58 0.78 -20.16
C PRO A 204 -6.72 2.12 -19.46
N GLY A 205 -7.81 2.86 -19.72
CA GLY A 205 -8.07 4.12 -19.02
C GLY A 205 -8.36 3.92 -17.53
N LEU A 206 -9.03 2.83 -17.12
CA LEU A 206 -9.23 2.54 -15.69
C LEU A 206 -7.89 2.31 -14.98
N ILE A 207 -6.97 1.56 -15.57
CA ILE A 207 -5.63 1.32 -15.01
C ILE A 207 -4.87 2.65 -14.85
N ASN A 208 -4.92 3.53 -15.85
CA ASN A 208 -4.31 4.86 -15.79
C ASN A 208 -4.90 5.69 -14.64
N ALA A 209 -6.23 5.69 -14.53
CA ALA A 209 -6.94 6.45 -13.50
C ALA A 209 -6.63 5.94 -12.08
N VAL A 210 -6.65 4.61 -11.87
CA VAL A 210 -6.33 3.99 -10.56
C VAL A 210 -4.88 4.22 -10.18
N ARG A 211 -3.95 4.22 -11.14
CA ARG A 211 -2.54 4.50 -10.89
C ARG A 211 -2.33 5.92 -10.33
N SER A 212 -3.05 6.90 -10.86
CA SER A 212 -2.94 8.30 -10.44
C SER A 212 -3.78 8.62 -9.19
N ARG A 213 -5.01 8.13 -9.14
CA ARG A 213 -6.05 8.52 -8.15
C ARG A 213 -6.77 7.29 -7.56
N PRO A 214 -6.08 6.36 -6.90
CA PRO A 214 -6.68 5.10 -6.46
C PRO A 214 -7.85 5.29 -5.47
N THR A 215 -7.76 6.30 -4.60
CA THR A 215 -8.77 6.58 -3.57
C THR A 215 -10.12 6.99 -4.16
N GLU A 216 -10.09 7.81 -5.21
CA GLU A 216 -11.30 8.37 -5.83
C GLU A 216 -12.12 7.34 -6.61
N LEU A 217 -11.49 6.24 -7.03
CA LEU A 217 -12.09 5.25 -7.94
C LEU A 217 -12.50 3.95 -7.25
N THR A 218 -12.49 3.91 -5.92
CA THR A 218 -12.79 2.70 -5.13
C THR A 218 -14.15 2.10 -5.45
N ASN A 219 -15.14 2.94 -5.74
CA ASN A 219 -16.48 2.55 -6.21
C ASN A 219 -16.48 1.89 -7.59
N VAL A 220 -15.42 2.05 -8.39
CA VAL A 220 -15.31 1.50 -9.75
C VAL A 220 -14.43 0.25 -9.76
N TRP A 221 -13.17 0.36 -9.31
CA TRP A 221 -12.23 -0.76 -9.41
C TRP A 221 -12.60 -1.95 -8.49
N SER A 222 -13.41 -1.74 -7.45
CA SER A 222 -13.97 -2.82 -6.62
C SER A 222 -14.88 -3.81 -7.38
N HIS A 223 -15.39 -3.40 -8.55
CA HIS A 223 -16.25 -4.20 -9.42
C HIS A 223 -15.53 -4.82 -10.61
N VAL A 224 -14.23 -4.53 -10.80
CA VAL A 224 -13.46 -5.00 -11.95
C VAL A 224 -12.38 -5.96 -11.50
N GLY A 225 -12.51 -7.24 -11.87
CA GLY A 225 -11.46 -8.24 -11.71
C GLY A 225 -10.57 -8.25 -12.96
N ALA A 226 -9.40 -7.63 -12.88
CA ALA A 226 -8.41 -7.60 -13.96
C ALA A 226 -7.01 -7.79 -13.38
N SER A 227 -6.20 -8.61 -14.01
CA SER A 227 -4.86 -8.97 -13.49
C SER A 227 -3.92 -7.76 -13.46
N GLU A 228 -4.09 -6.82 -14.38
CA GLU A 228 -3.33 -5.58 -14.51
C GLU A 228 -3.60 -4.58 -13.38
N LEU A 229 -4.75 -4.69 -12.69
CA LEU A 229 -5.04 -3.90 -11.49
C LEU A 229 -4.32 -4.44 -10.26
N ALA A 230 -3.97 -5.72 -10.23
CA ALA A 230 -3.44 -6.37 -9.04
C ALA A 230 -2.17 -5.69 -8.49
N PRO A 231 -1.17 -5.28 -9.29
CA PRO A 231 0.00 -4.56 -8.77
C PRO A 231 -0.34 -3.21 -8.10
N LEU A 232 -1.31 -2.47 -8.65
CA LEU A 232 -1.75 -1.19 -8.09
C LEU A 232 -2.46 -1.40 -6.75
N ILE A 233 -3.31 -2.43 -6.68
CA ILE A 233 -4.10 -2.75 -5.49
C ILE A 233 -3.23 -3.38 -4.40
N ALA A 234 -2.25 -4.23 -4.75
CA ALA A 234 -1.27 -4.74 -3.80
C ALA A 234 -0.41 -3.62 -3.19
N ARG A 235 -0.05 -2.61 -3.99
CA ARG A 235 0.61 -1.41 -3.46
C ARG A 235 -0.32 -0.63 -2.54
N ALA A 236 -1.60 -0.44 -2.89
CA ALA A 236 -2.57 0.22 -2.02
C ALA A 236 -2.73 -0.52 -0.68
N TYR A 237 -2.85 -1.85 -0.72
CA TYR A 237 -2.90 -2.71 0.46
C TYR A 237 -1.69 -2.51 1.41
N LEU A 238 -0.48 -2.50 0.86
CA LEU A 238 0.73 -2.41 1.69
C LEU A 238 1.07 -0.97 2.14
N LYS A 239 0.85 0.02 1.27
CA LYS A 239 1.38 1.38 1.45
C LYS A 239 0.33 2.40 1.88
N LEU A 240 -0.94 2.22 1.53
CA LEU A 240 -1.98 3.22 1.74
C LEU A 240 -2.89 2.79 2.89
N LYS A 241 -2.66 3.35 4.08
CA LYS A 241 -3.41 2.99 5.29
C LYS A 241 -4.93 3.10 5.10
N THR A 242 -5.39 4.11 4.37
CA THR A 242 -6.81 4.39 4.12
C THR A 242 -7.46 3.45 3.11
N LEU A 243 -6.69 2.76 2.27
CA LEU A 243 -7.21 1.83 1.26
C LEU A 243 -6.88 0.37 1.59
N ARG A 244 -6.26 0.11 2.74
CA ARG A 244 -5.81 -1.24 3.09
C ARG A 244 -6.96 -2.23 3.13
N SER A 245 -8.10 -1.84 3.72
CA SER A 245 -9.25 -2.75 3.86
C SER A 245 -9.88 -3.04 2.50
N GLU A 246 -10.11 -2.02 1.69
CA GLU A 246 -10.74 -2.10 0.38
C GLU A 246 -9.86 -2.87 -0.60
N ALA A 247 -8.54 -2.63 -0.57
CA ALA A 247 -7.59 -3.39 -1.36
C ALA A 247 -7.54 -4.87 -0.95
N GLN A 248 -7.56 -5.17 0.35
CA GLN A 248 -7.65 -6.55 0.83
C GLN A 248 -8.94 -7.24 0.36
N GLN A 249 -10.08 -6.56 0.46
CA GLN A 249 -11.36 -7.07 -0.01
C GLN A 249 -11.33 -7.39 -1.51
N TRP A 250 -10.76 -6.51 -2.33
CA TRP A 250 -10.62 -6.76 -3.77
C TRP A 250 -9.73 -7.96 -4.06
N LEU A 251 -8.57 -8.05 -3.40
CA LEU A 251 -7.63 -9.16 -3.58
C LEU A 251 -8.33 -10.50 -3.28
N CYS A 252 -9.11 -10.57 -2.21
CA CYS A 252 -9.86 -11.78 -1.84
C CYS A 252 -11.08 -12.03 -2.73
N LYS A 253 -11.70 -10.98 -3.29
CA LYS A 253 -12.82 -11.08 -4.23
C LYS A 253 -12.39 -11.59 -5.60
N TYR A 254 -11.18 -11.27 -6.05
CA TYR A 254 -10.61 -11.68 -7.33
C TYR A 254 -9.27 -12.41 -7.15
N PRO A 255 -9.23 -13.57 -6.47
CA PRO A 255 -7.98 -14.22 -6.10
C PRO A 255 -7.18 -14.71 -7.31
N GLN A 256 -7.86 -15.15 -8.39
CA GLN A 256 -7.20 -15.60 -9.62
C GLN A 256 -6.53 -14.46 -10.39
N HIS A 257 -7.26 -13.36 -10.65
CA HIS A 257 -6.67 -12.14 -11.23
C HIS A 257 -5.53 -11.59 -10.37
N SER A 258 -5.69 -11.63 -9.05
CA SER A 258 -4.64 -11.23 -8.10
C SER A 258 -3.40 -12.09 -8.22
N ALA A 259 -3.53 -13.43 -8.24
CA ALA A 259 -2.38 -14.32 -8.37
C ALA A 259 -1.65 -14.10 -9.70
N ILE A 260 -2.39 -14.07 -10.82
CA ILE A 260 -1.83 -13.86 -12.15
C ILE A 260 -1.06 -12.54 -12.25
N GLY A 261 -1.64 -11.45 -11.75
CA GLY A 261 -1.02 -10.12 -11.82
C GLY A 261 0.17 -9.92 -10.87
N LEU A 262 0.28 -10.72 -9.80
CA LEU A 262 1.28 -10.53 -8.75
C LEU A 262 2.46 -11.50 -8.81
N ILE A 263 2.27 -12.73 -9.31
CA ILE A 263 3.34 -13.75 -9.37
C ILE A 263 4.60 -13.23 -10.10
N PRO A 264 4.51 -12.60 -11.28
CA PRO A 264 5.68 -12.06 -11.96
C PRO A 264 6.48 -11.07 -11.12
N ALA A 265 5.80 -10.15 -10.43
CA ALA A 265 6.45 -9.14 -9.59
C ALA A 265 7.04 -9.78 -8.31
N ALA A 266 6.36 -10.77 -7.72
CA ALA A 266 6.82 -11.46 -6.52
C ALA A 266 8.11 -12.28 -6.76
N LEU A 267 8.22 -12.92 -7.93
CA LEU A 267 9.39 -13.73 -8.31
C LEU A 267 10.47 -12.93 -9.07
N GLY A 268 10.18 -11.68 -9.40
CA GLY A 268 11.09 -10.78 -10.09
C GLY A 268 12.18 -10.15 -9.20
N LYS A 269 12.71 -9.03 -9.70
CA LYS A 269 13.81 -8.27 -9.07
C LYS A 269 13.41 -7.75 -7.69
N LYS A 270 14.40 -7.61 -6.80
CA LYS A 270 14.23 -6.94 -5.50
C LYS A 270 13.77 -5.50 -5.72
N GLY A 271 12.76 -5.06 -4.97
CA GLY A 271 12.20 -3.72 -5.04
C GLY A 271 10.78 -3.64 -4.49
N GLU A 272 10.19 -2.44 -4.51
CA GLU A 272 8.86 -2.19 -3.95
C GLU A 272 7.78 -3.09 -4.57
N ALA A 273 7.83 -3.30 -5.89
CA ALA A 273 6.85 -4.14 -6.58
C ALA A 273 6.86 -5.58 -6.04
N LYS A 274 8.05 -6.15 -5.82
CA LYS A 274 8.22 -7.47 -5.22
C LYS A 274 7.70 -7.52 -3.79
N ASP A 275 8.01 -6.51 -2.98
CA ASP A 275 7.56 -6.43 -1.58
C ASP A 275 6.02 -6.37 -1.49
N CYS A 276 5.39 -5.53 -2.33
CA CYS A 276 3.93 -5.40 -2.39
C CYS A 276 3.27 -6.71 -2.85
N ALA A 277 3.77 -7.30 -3.94
CA ALA A 277 3.24 -8.55 -4.48
C ALA A 277 3.39 -9.71 -3.50
N THR A 278 4.57 -9.87 -2.90
CA THR A 278 4.83 -10.91 -1.89
C THR A 278 3.91 -10.76 -0.68
N SER A 279 3.74 -9.52 -0.19
CA SER A 279 2.87 -9.26 0.96
C SER A 279 1.40 -9.58 0.65
N ALA A 280 0.92 -9.25 -0.55
CA ALA A 280 -0.45 -9.52 -0.98
C ALA A 280 -0.68 -11.03 -1.22
N LEU A 281 0.24 -11.73 -1.89
CA LEU A 281 0.14 -13.19 -2.11
C LEU A 281 0.16 -13.97 -0.79
N ARG A 282 1.00 -13.58 0.17
CA ARG A 282 0.99 -14.19 1.51
C ARG A 282 -0.33 -13.95 2.23
N MET A 283 -0.86 -12.72 2.17
CA MET A 283 -2.17 -12.44 2.74
C MET A 283 -3.23 -13.33 2.11
N LEU A 284 -3.25 -13.48 0.78
CA LEU A 284 -4.17 -14.37 0.08
C LEU A 284 -4.02 -15.83 0.52
N ALA A 285 -2.80 -16.32 0.69
CA ALA A 285 -2.56 -17.66 1.22
C ALA A 285 -3.14 -17.83 2.64
N THR A 286 -2.97 -16.85 3.53
CA THR A 286 -3.58 -16.89 4.87
C THR A 286 -5.11 -16.84 4.85
N GLN A 287 -5.71 -16.35 3.77
CA GLN A 287 -7.17 -16.35 3.54
C GLN A 287 -7.66 -17.64 2.86
N GLY A 288 -6.81 -18.66 2.70
CA GLY A 288 -7.17 -19.95 2.13
C GLY A 288 -6.96 -20.07 0.62
N HIS A 289 -6.36 -19.07 -0.04
CA HIS A 289 -6.10 -19.10 -1.49
C HIS A 289 -4.74 -19.69 -1.87
N GLU A 290 -4.05 -20.39 -0.97
CA GLU A 290 -2.73 -20.98 -1.23
C GLU A 290 -2.73 -21.93 -2.43
N ALA A 291 -3.69 -22.87 -2.47
CA ALA A 291 -3.80 -23.85 -3.56
C ALA A 291 -3.95 -23.17 -4.93
N LEU A 292 -4.74 -22.09 -5.00
CA LEU A 292 -4.94 -21.30 -6.22
C LEU A 292 -3.66 -20.58 -6.66
N ILE A 293 -2.91 -20.00 -5.72
CA ILE A 293 -1.62 -19.35 -6.02
C ILE A 293 -0.65 -20.38 -6.61
N MET A 294 -0.59 -21.57 -6.01
CA MET A 294 0.29 -22.65 -6.47
C MET A 294 -0.12 -23.19 -7.84
N GLN A 295 -1.42 -23.42 -8.07
CA GLN A 295 -1.95 -23.82 -9.38
C GLN A 295 -1.67 -22.76 -10.46
N THR A 296 -1.77 -21.48 -10.12
CA THR A 296 -1.41 -20.38 -11.04
C THR A 296 0.08 -20.42 -11.36
N GLY A 297 0.94 -20.74 -10.39
CA GLY A 297 2.37 -20.97 -10.60
C GLY A 297 2.67 -22.16 -11.50
N GLU A 298 1.96 -23.27 -11.32
CA GLU A 298 2.11 -24.51 -12.13
C GLU A 298 1.82 -24.27 -13.61
N ALA A 299 0.88 -23.38 -13.94
CA ALA A 299 0.53 -23.05 -15.31
C ALA A 299 1.66 -22.39 -16.12
N TYR A 300 2.75 -21.94 -15.48
CA TYR A 300 3.97 -21.51 -16.17
C TYR A 300 4.81 -22.68 -16.73
N GLY A 301 4.54 -23.93 -16.34
CA GLY A 301 5.27 -25.10 -16.79
C GLY A 301 6.74 -25.16 -16.35
N ASN A 302 7.14 -24.32 -15.38
CA ASN A 302 8.51 -24.25 -14.85
C ASN A 302 8.52 -24.59 -13.35
N PRO A 303 9.14 -25.71 -12.94
CA PRO A 303 9.26 -26.10 -11.52
C PRO A 303 9.92 -25.03 -10.63
N GLU A 304 10.83 -24.21 -11.17
CA GLU A 304 11.46 -23.12 -10.42
C GLU A 304 10.44 -22.08 -9.94
N VAL A 305 9.35 -21.86 -10.69
CA VAL A 305 8.26 -20.95 -10.31
C VAL A 305 7.55 -21.50 -9.08
N THR A 306 7.16 -22.78 -9.11
CA THR A 306 6.45 -23.41 -7.99
C THR A 306 7.33 -23.54 -6.76
N ASP A 307 8.61 -23.85 -6.91
CA ASP A 307 9.56 -23.93 -5.80
C ASP A 307 9.77 -22.54 -5.16
N ALA A 308 9.91 -21.51 -5.99
CA ALA A 308 10.07 -20.14 -5.50
C ALA A 308 8.80 -19.62 -4.81
N LEU A 309 7.60 -19.95 -5.31
CA LEU A 309 6.33 -19.63 -4.64
C LEU A 309 6.21 -20.35 -3.31
N ARG A 310 6.52 -21.66 -3.27
CA ARG A 310 6.50 -22.43 -2.01
C ARG A 310 7.44 -21.83 -0.97
N ALA A 311 8.69 -21.58 -1.36
CA ALA A 311 9.68 -20.95 -0.49
C ALA A 311 9.25 -19.54 -0.02
N MET A 312 8.56 -18.78 -0.88
CA MET A 312 8.03 -17.46 -0.52
C MET A 312 6.88 -17.57 0.49
N LEU A 313 5.99 -18.55 0.36
CA LEU A 313 4.84 -18.74 1.25
C LEU A 313 5.26 -19.31 2.61
N ASP A 314 6.22 -20.24 2.61
CA ASP A 314 6.77 -20.89 3.80
C ASP A 314 7.74 -20.00 4.60
N GLU A 315 8.10 -18.81 4.12
CA GLU A 315 9.00 -17.91 4.85
C GLU A 315 8.40 -17.55 6.21
N ASP A 316 9.08 -17.96 7.30
CA ASP A 316 8.66 -17.72 8.67
C ASP A 316 8.36 -16.23 8.89
N PRO A 317 7.17 -15.86 9.42
CA PRO A 317 6.88 -14.49 9.84
C PRO A 317 7.99 -13.81 10.64
N LEU A 318 8.69 -14.57 11.48
CA LEU A 318 9.79 -14.10 12.33
C LEU A 318 11.07 -13.78 11.56
N ASP A 319 11.22 -14.26 10.32
CA ASP A 319 12.35 -13.92 9.44
C ASP A 319 12.11 -12.62 8.65
N ARG A 320 10.91 -12.03 8.75
CA ARG A 320 10.45 -10.89 7.93
C ARG A 320 10.84 -9.52 8.50
N PHE A 321 12.06 -9.35 8.99
CA PHE A 321 12.62 -8.06 9.45
C PHE A 321 13.54 -7.41 8.38
N PRO A 322 13.68 -6.06 8.38
CA PRO A 322 14.59 -5.35 7.48
C PRO A 322 16.04 -5.84 7.64
N SER A 323 16.82 -5.78 6.57
CA SER A 323 18.26 -6.16 6.59
C SER A 323 19.10 -5.29 7.52
N LYS A 324 18.64 -4.07 7.81
CA LYS A 324 19.21 -3.16 8.78
C LYS A 324 18.16 -2.81 9.82
N ILE A 325 18.38 -3.27 11.06
CA ILE A 325 17.57 -2.87 12.21
C ILE A 325 18.12 -1.52 12.66
N SER A 326 17.25 -0.51 12.74
CA SER A 326 17.63 0.81 13.22
C SER A 326 18.14 0.71 14.65
N LYS A 327 19.14 1.53 15.00
CA LYS A 327 19.60 1.64 16.39
C LYS A 327 18.41 2.08 17.25
N SER A 328 18.24 1.43 18.39
CA SER A 328 17.24 1.85 19.39
C SER A 328 17.44 3.33 19.74
N PRO A 329 16.36 4.11 19.92
CA PRO A 329 16.45 5.51 20.33
C PRO A 329 17.27 5.67 21.62
N ASP A 330 17.96 6.81 21.79
CA ASP A 330 18.85 7.04 22.94
C ASP A 330 18.14 6.99 24.31
N PHE A 331 16.81 7.15 24.33
CA PHE A 331 15.99 7.00 25.55
C PHE A 331 15.75 5.53 25.96
N TYR A 332 15.99 4.56 25.07
CA TYR A 332 15.82 3.14 25.35
C TYR A 332 17.05 2.59 26.09
N GLN A 333 17.05 2.72 27.43
CA GLN A 333 18.15 2.32 28.31
C GLN A 333 17.69 1.25 29.33
N PRO A 334 17.57 -0.03 28.93
CA PRO A 334 17.04 -1.10 29.79
C PRO A 334 17.84 -1.31 31.08
N ALA A 335 19.14 -1.00 31.05
CA ALA A 335 20.01 -1.06 32.22
C ALA A 335 19.57 -0.10 33.34
N GLY A 336 18.89 1.00 32.98
CA GLY A 336 18.36 1.99 33.91
C GLY A 336 16.95 1.69 34.42
N TRP A 337 16.29 0.63 33.91
CA TRP A 337 14.89 0.33 34.21
C TRP A 337 14.77 -0.74 35.30
N ARG A 338 13.61 -0.77 35.98
CA ARG A 338 13.26 -1.95 36.78
C ARG A 338 13.18 -3.16 35.85
N ARG A 339 13.86 -4.24 36.21
CA ARG A 339 13.91 -5.45 35.39
C ARG A 339 12.49 -5.99 35.18
N PRO A 340 12.03 -6.15 33.93
CA PRO A 340 10.71 -6.72 33.68
C PRO A 340 10.67 -8.18 34.15
N LEU A 341 9.53 -8.57 34.72
CA LEU A 341 9.30 -9.93 35.18
C LEU A 341 8.58 -10.74 34.09
N LEU A 342 8.98 -12.01 33.93
CA LEU A 342 8.27 -12.93 33.05
C LEU A 342 6.89 -13.25 33.63
N LYS A 343 5.86 -13.24 32.77
CA LYS A 343 4.47 -13.50 33.21
C LYS A 343 4.31 -14.90 33.82
N ALA A 344 4.98 -15.90 33.25
CA ALA A 344 4.87 -17.31 33.63
C ALA A 344 5.68 -17.65 34.89
N SER A 345 6.99 -17.38 34.89
CA SER A 345 7.88 -17.75 36.00
C SER A 345 7.99 -16.70 37.10
N LYS A 346 7.51 -15.46 36.87
CA LYS A 346 7.70 -14.29 37.76
C LYS A 346 9.16 -13.92 38.01
N LYS A 347 10.11 -14.59 37.36
CA LYS A 347 11.55 -14.32 37.42
C LYS A 347 11.91 -13.08 36.61
N SER A 348 13.03 -12.47 37.00
CA SER A 348 13.53 -11.25 36.37
C SER A 348 14.23 -11.54 35.05
N LEU A 349 13.93 -10.74 34.02
CA LEU A 349 14.63 -10.79 32.74
C LEU A 349 16.00 -10.09 32.86
N ALA A 350 17.07 -10.78 32.43
CA ALA A 350 18.42 -10.21 32.43
C ALA A 350 18.53 -8.98 31.51
N GLY A 351 19.38 -8.01 31.87
CA GLY A 351 19.51 -6.73 31.14
C GLY A 351 19.88 -6.88 29.65
N GLN A 352 20.72 -7.85 29.29
CA GLN A 352 21.03 -8.17 27.89
C GLN A 352 19.79 -8.67 27.10
N ARG A 353 18.93 -9.46 27.75
CA ARG A 353 17.67 -9.97 27.16
C ARG A 353 16.59 -8.88 27.10
N ALA A 354 16.62 -7.89 27.99
CA ALA A 354 15.80 -6.68 27.90
C ALA A 354 16.24 -5.71 26.78
N GLY A 355 17.54 -5.67 26.48
CA GLY A 355 18.09 -4.96 25.31
C GLY A 355 17.60 -5.53 23.98
N THR A 356 17.48 -6.85 23.87
CA THR A 356 17.00 -7.53 22.66
C THR A 356 15.53 -7.25 22.35
N LEU A 357 14.70 -7.02 23.37
CA LEU A 357 13.32 -6.53 23.23
C LEU A 357 13.25 -5.13 22.60
N GLY A 358 14.23 -4.27 22.88
CA GLY A 358 14.29 -2.93 22.27
C GLY A 358 14.54 -2.98 20.78
N ASN A 359 15.45 -3.86 20.38
CA ASN A 359 15.75 -4.09 18.96
C ASN A 359 14.52 -4.64 18.22
N HIS A 360 13.70 -5.47 18.88
CA HIS A 360 12.42 -5.92 18.33
C HIS A 360 11.41 -4.77 18.22
N ALA A 361 11.28 -3.93 19.25
CA ALA A 361 10.38 -2.78 19.21
C ALA A 361 10.76 -1.74 18.14
N ALA A 362 12.04 -1.71 17.72
CA ALA A 362 12.52 -0.91 16.60
C ALA A 362 12.21 -1.52 15.21
N LEU A 363 11.65 -2.73 15.15
CA LEU A 363 11.17 -3.32 13.91
C LEU A 363 9.88 -2.60 13.47
N PRO A 364 9.73 -2.27 12.17
CA PRO A 364 8.50 -1.69 11.67
C PRO A 364 7.35 -2.69 11.90
N SER A 365 6.29 -2.26 12.56
CA SER A 365 5.03 -2.99 12.63
C SER A 365 4.48 -3.12 11.20
N LYS A 366 4.53 -4.34 10.66
CA LYS A 366 4.05 -4.67 9.31
C LYS A 366 2.53 -4.83 9.29
#